data_AF-A0AAC8ZUQ7-F1
#
_entry.id   AF-A0AAC8ZUQ7-F1
#
_cell.length_a   1.000
_cell.length_b   1.000
_cell.length_c   1.000
_cell.angle_alpha   90.00
_cell.angle_beta   90.00
_cell.angle_gamma   90.00
#
_symmetry.space_group_name_H-M   'P 1'
#
loop_
_entity.id
_entity.type
_entity.pdbx_description
1 polymer ?
#
loop_
_entity_poly.entity_id
_entity_poly.type
_entity_poly.pdbx_seq_one_letter_code
_entity_poly.pdbx_strand_id
1 'polypeptide(L)'
;MSAPRLEDAIVWHEGMMLSPQHFQQQDRRMEALLFHRLETAAPQSWGVVDLQFDSALLVNGLFRVTRLKAVMPDGLVVTYGSEPRDGYAERTLDIDLNEHVEQIKAKPQRIHLTVPVPAANGTLTVGDSARFQSVEGPETVDEHLADNRMRVPRLMSNLRLQVTNQPSARVVSLPLAEVEFCNESFSLTGFVPPAPSVEPASRIGTLCIGVAERMRQKAVMLSERLQASLREGGAVSQQDHAMIQALVASLPRFEVMARSGCIHPFALYAELAGLAGQVATMTENMMPPILPAYVHADPWPSFDTAARYIHSVLERISETYLAVTFNRTPTAFSLFLREAWVRPALTVGLRHGSGMTQAEAVSWLDSCLIGSVSTMPDMESRRILGARRRLIERDEELKVMPGRGMLLFSIDATPDLVRPGEPLVISQQDTRRTVQPSEIMLFVPPG
;
A
#
# COMPACT_ATOMS: atom_id res chain seq x y z
N MET A 1 6.47 22.48 -15.81
CA MET A 1 5.35 22.48 -16.78
C MET A 1 4.71 23.85 -16.72
N SER A 2 4.43 24.47 -17.87
CA SER A 2 3.72 25.76 -17.88
C SER A 2 2.24 25.48 -18.10
N ALA A 3 1.39 25.93 -17.19
CA ALA A 3 -0.05 25.98 -17.40
C ALA A 3 -0.35 26.76 -18.70
N PRO A 4 -1.46 26.45 -19.40
CA PRO A 4 -1.90 27.24 -20.54
C PRO A 4 -2.07 28.70 -20.12
N ARG A 5 -1.59 29.61 -20.96
CA ARG A 5 -1.69 31.05 -20.69
C ARG A 5 -3.16 31.44 -20.73
N LEU A 6 -3.61 32.17 -19.71
CA LEU A 6 -4.93 32.78 -19.71
C LEU A 6 -4.86 34.12 -20.46
N GLU A 7 -5.39 34.16 -21.68
CA GLU A 7 -5.56 35.40 -22.44
C GLU A 7 -6.76 36.20 -21.95
N ASP A 8 -6.80 37.52 -22.18
CA ASP A 8 -7.92 38.39 -21.82
C ASP A 8 -9.20 38.09 -22.62
N ALA A 9 -10.35 38.53 -22.12
CA ALA A 9 -11.64 38.33 -22.80
C ALA A 9 -11.75 39.19 -24.06
N ILE A 10 -12.44 38.66 -25.08
CA ILE A 10 -12.73 39.40 -26.31
C ILE A 10 -13.81 40.45 -26.04
N VAL A 11 -13.58 41.67 -26.52
CA VAL A 11 -14.60 42.72 -26.55
C VAL A 11 -15.42 42.55 -27.83
N TRP A 12 -16.65 42.08 -27.69
CA TRP A 12 -17.63 42.03 -28.77
C TRP A 12 -18.37 43.36 -28.85
N HIS A 13 -18.40 43.97 -30.04
CA HIS A 13 -19.07 45.25 -30.26
C HIS A 13 -19.86 45.27 -31.57
N GLU A 14 -20.82 46.19 -31.64
CA GLU A 14 -21.64 46.37 -32.84
C GLU A 14 -20.77 46.75 -34.05
N GLY A 15 -21.11 46.20 -35.22
CA GLY A 15 -20.38 46.42 -36.47
C GLY A 15 -19.04 45.67 -36.60
N MET A 16 -18.65 44.85 -35.62
CA MET A 16 -17.42 44.05 -35.68
C MET A 16 -17.51 42.97 -36.77
N MET A 17 -16.57 42.96 -37.71
CA MET A 17 -16.46 41.87 -38.68
C MET A 17 -15.87 40.62 -38.03
N LEU A 18 -16.55 39.48 -38.16
CA LEU A 18 -16.10 38.21 -37.59
C LEU A 18 -14.90 37.64 -38.35
N SER A 19 -13.93 37.13 -37.61
CA SER A 19 -12.73 36.50 -38.13
C SER A 19 -12.46 35.19 -37.37
N PRO A 20 -11.76 34.20 -37.97
CA PRO A 20 -11.40 32.96 -37.28
C PRO A 20 -10.67 33.19 -35.95
N GLN A 21 -9.89 34.26 -35.85
CA GLN A 21 -9.12 34.61 -34.66
C GLN A 21 -10.03 34.87 -33.45
N HIS A 22 -11.20 35.48 -33.64
CA HIS A 22 -12.13 35.73 -32.53
C HIS A 22 -12.61 34.42 -31.92
N PHE A 23 -13.03 33.45 -32.74
CA PHE A 23 -13.49 32.14 -32.26
C PHE A 23 -12.34 31.36 -31.63
N GLN A 24 -11.16 31.33 -32.27
CA GLN A 24 -10.00 30.62 -31.75
C GLN A 24 -9.53 31.14 -30.39
N GLN A 25 -9.52 32.47 -30.18
CA GLN A 25 -9.13 33.05 -28.88
C GLN A 25 -10.20 32.84 -27.81
N GLN A 26 -11.48 32.90 -28.19
CA GLN A 26 -12.56 32.56 -27.26
C GLN A 26 -12.45 31.12 -26.78
N ASP A 27 -12.24 30.17 -27.70
CA ASP A 27 -12.11 28.75 -27.38
C ASP A 27 -10.89 28.48 -26.50
N ARG A 28 -9.70 29.01 -26.87
CA ARG A 28 -8.47 28.85 -26.06
C ARG A 28 -8.64 29.43 -24.67
N ARG A 29 -9.27 30.61 -24.53
CA ARG A 29 -9.54 31.20 -23.22
C ARG A 29 -10.48 30.32 -22.40
N MET A 30 -11.52 29.76 -23.00
CA MET A 30 -12.46 28.85 -22.33
C MET A 30 -11.76 27.58 -21.84
N GLU A 31 -10.94 26.95 -22.67
CA GLU A 31 -10.13 25.78 -22.30
C GLU A 31 -9.14 26.11 -21.17
N ALA A 32 -8.44 27.24 -21.26
CA ALA A 32 -7.51 27.68 -20.22
C ALA A 32 -8.24 27.95 -18.89
N LEU A 33 -9.39 28.63 -18.90
CA LEU A 33 -10.19 28.86 -17.70
C LEU A 33 -10.63 27.55 -17.05
N LEU A 34 -11.06 26.57 -17.85
CA LEU A 34 -11.43 25.25 -17.35
C LEU A 34 -10.23 24.55 -16.70
N PHE A 35 -9.08 24.53 -17.37
CA PHE A 35 -7.84 23.96 -16.84
C PHE A 35 -7.45 24.61 -15.50
N HIS A 36 -7.41 25.94 -15.44
CA HIS A 36 -7.03 26.67 -14.21
C HIS A 36 -7.99 26.38 -13.06
N ARG A 37 -9.30 26.31 -13.33
CA ARG A 37 -10.30 25.95 -12.30
C ARG A 37 -10.13 24.51 -11.82
N LEU A 38 -9.89 23.57 -12.74
CA LEU A 38 -9.71 22.16 -12.41
C LEU A 38 -8.43 21.92 -11.62
N GLU A 39 -7.28 22.45 -12.05
CA GLU A 39 -6.01 22.31 -11.31
C GLU A 39 -6.07 22.96 -9.93
N THR A 40 -6.84 24.05 -9.76
CA THR A 40 -7.05 24.65 -8.44
C THR A 40 -7.91 23.77 -7.53
N ALA A 41 -8.93 23.11 -8.08
CA ALA A 41 -9.86 22.27 -7.32
C ALA A 41 -9.32 20.85 -7.06
N ALA A 42 -8.59 20.29 -8.01
CA ALA A 42 -8.03 18.95 -8.01
C ALA A 42 -6.63 18.98 -8.66
N PRO A 43 -5.58 19.34 -7.90
CA PRO A 43 -4.23 19.38 -8.43
C PRO A 43 -3.80 18.01 -8.97
N GLN A 44 -3.05 18.02 -10.07
CA GLN A 44 -2.56 16.78 -10.71
C GLN A 44 -3.68 15.84 -11.18
N SER A 45 -4.85 16.38 -11.57
CA SER A 45 -5.96 15.60 -12.12
C SER A 45 -5.74 15.17 -13.58
N TRP A 46 -4.50 14.86 -13.96
CA TRP A 46 -4.10 14.40 -15.28
C TRP A 46 -3.62 12.95 -15.20
N GLY A 47 -3.40 12.30 -16.34
CA GLY A 47 -2.96 10.91 -16.37
C GLY A 47 -3.71 10.04 -17.36
N VAL A 48 -3.43 8.75 -17.28
CA VAL A 48 -4.11 7.69 -18.03
C VAL A 48 -5.45 7.39 -17.37
N VAL A 49 -6.52 7.45 -18.16
CA VAL A 49 -7.89 7.05 -17.74
C VAL A 49 -8.18 5.63 -18.22
N ASP A 50 -7.77 5.29 -19.43
CA ASP A 50 -7.97 3.98 -20.05
C ASP A 50 -6.80 3.73 -21.01
N LEU A 51 -6.14 2.58 -20.92
CA LEU A 51 -5.03 2.20 -21.79
C LEU A 51 -5.11 0.71 -22.09
N GLN A 52 -5.23 0.40 -23.38
CA GLN A 52 -5.12 -0.96 -23.91
C GLN A 52 -4.06 -0.97 -25.01
N PHE A 53 -3.23 -2.00 -24.99
CA PHE A 53 -2.19 -2.25 -25.97
C PHE A 53 -2.10 -3.74 -26.26
N ASP A 54 -1.49 -4.08 -27.38
CA ASP A 54 -1.31 -5.47 -27.78
C ASP A 54 -0.13 -6.09 -27.01
N SER A 55 -0.44 -6.93 -26.03
CA SER A 55 0.57 -7.62 -25.23
C SER A 55 1.34 -8.69 -25.99
N ALA A 56 0.76 -9.26 -27.06
CA ALA A 56 1.43 -10.27 -27.87
C ALA A 56 2.50 -9.64 -28.77
N LEU A 57 2.23 -8.46 -29.31
CA LEU A 57 3.20 -7.70 -30.09
C LEU A 57 4.35 -7.15 -29.23
N LEU A 58 4.08 -6.82 -27.97
CA LEU A 58 5.10 -6.33 -27.04
C LEU A 58 6.28 -7.30 -26.92
N VAL A 59 6.01 -8.61 -26.79
CA VAL A 59 7.06 -9.64 -26.63
C VAL A 59 8.09 -9.60 -27.76
N ASN A 60 7.64 -9.27 -28.99
CA ASN A 60 8.46 -9.19 -30.19
C ASN A 60 9.06 -7.79 -30.42
N GLY A 61 8.92 -6.88 -29.45
CA GLY A 61 9.47 -5.54 -29.49
C GLY A 61 8.57 -4.48 -30.12
N LEU A 62 7.28 -4.76 -30.37
CA LEU A 62 6.37 -3.74 -30.89
C LEU A 62 5.34 -3.33 -29.81
N PHE A 63 5.48 -2.13 -29.26
CA PHE A 63 4.47 -1.59 -28.35
C PHE A 63 3.39 -0.87 -29.17
N ARG A 64 2.21 -1.47 -29.31
CA ARG A 64 1.08 -0.92 -30.06
C ARG A 64 -0.12 -0.65 -29.17
N VAL A 65 -0.51 0.62 -29.06
CA VAL A 65 -1.73 1.02 -28.39
C VAL A 65 -2.93 0.68 -29.27
N THR A 66 -3.95 0.07 -28.70
CA THR A 66 -5.24 -0.24 -29.36
C THR A 66 -6.34 0.70 -28.90
N ARG A 67 -6.28 1.17 -27.65
CA ARG A 67 -7.23 2.14 -27.10
C ARG A 67 -6.57 2.99 -26.03
N LEU A 68 -6.88 4.28 -26.02
CA LEU A 68 -6.34 5.24 -25.07
C LEU A 68 -7.38 6.33 -24.77
N LYS A 69 -7.58 6.61 -23.49
CA LYS A 69 -8.16 7.85 -22.98
C LYS A 69 -7.21 8.40 -21.92
N ALA A 70 -6.82 9.65 -22.08
CA ALA A 70 -5.90 10.29 -21.15
C ALA A 70 -6.12 11.79 -21.10
N VAL A 71 -5.67 12.40 -20.00
CA VAL A 71 -5.53 13.85 -19.86
C VAL A 71 -4.04 14.12 -19.77
N MET A 72 -3.52 14.90 -20.72
CA MET A 72 -2.11 15.29 -20.72
C MET A 72 -1.83 16.26 -19.56
N PRO A 73 -0.57 16.35 -19.09
CA PRO A 73 -0.22 17.25 -17.99
C PRO A 73 -0.52 18.75 -18.22
N ASP A 74 -0.72 19.17 -19.47
CA ASP A 74 -1.12 20.54 -19.83
C ASP A 74 -2.64 20.71 -20.05
N GLY A 75 -3.43 19.68 -19.74
CA GLY A 75 -4.89 19.69 -19.84
C GLY A 75 -5.45 19.13 -21.15
N LEU A 76 -4.62 18.82 -22.14
CA LEU A 76 -5.11 18.27 -23.40
C LEU A 76 -5.78 16.91 -23.16
N VAL A 77 -7.07 16.82 -23.45
CA VAL A 77 -7.80 15.56 -23.44
C VAL A 77 -7.47 14.81 -24.73
N VAL A 78 -7.03 13.56 -24.56
CA VAL A 78 -6.59 12.69 -25.65
C VAL A 78 -7.45 11.44 -25.68
N THR A 79 -7.98 11.13 -26.86
CA THR A 79 -8.65 9.86 -27.14
C THR A 79 -8.07 9.23 -28.40
N TYR A 80 -7.91 7.91 -28.38
CA TYR A 80 -7.48 7.12 -29.52
C TYR A 80 -8.09 5.72 -29.45
N GLY A 81 -8.46 5.18 -30.60
CA GLY A 81 -8.91 3.81 -30.79
C GLY A 81 -8.41 3.31 -32.15
N SER A 82 -8.06 2.03 -32.23
CA SER A 82 -7.54 1.41 -33.46
C SER A 82 -8.60 1.16 -34.52
N GLU A 83 -9.88 1.21 -34.17
CA GLU A 83 -10.96 1.05 -35.13
C GLU A 83 -11.02 2.23 -36.11
N PRO A 84 -11.22 1.97 -37.42
CA PRO A 84 -11.41 3.03 -38.40
C PRO A 84 -12.57 3.94 -37.99
N ARG A 85 -12.33 5.25 -38.00
CA ARG A 85 -13.37 6.26 -37.77
C ARG A 85 -13.75 6.84 -39.11
N ASP A 86 -15.06 6.93 -39.37
CA ASP A 86 -15.56 7.48 -40.63
C ASP A 86 -14.99 8.90 -40.87
N GLY A 87 -14.49 9.12 -42.08
CA GLY A 87 -13.84 10.36 -42.51
C GLY A 87 -12.39 10.55 -42.07
N TYR A 88 -11.80 9.67 -41.24
CA TYR A 88 -10.41 9.79 -40.81
C TYR A 88 -9.52 8.71 -41.46
N ALA A 89 -8.30 9.09 -41.85
CA ALA A 89 -7.30 8.15 -42.32
C ALA A 89 -6.91 7.15 -41.22
N GLU A 90 -6.59 5.91 -41.62
CA GLU A 90 -6.03 4.91 -40.71
C GLU A 90 -4.70 5.41 -40.14
N ARG A 91 -4.54 5.30 -38.81
CA ARG A 91 -3.27 5.58 -38.14
C ARG A 91 -3.03 4.53 -37.07
N THR A 92 -1.78 4.16 -36.89
CA THR A 92 -1.36 3.36 -35.75
C THR A 92 -0.66 4.25 -34.72
N LEU A 93 -0.79 3.87 -33.45
CA LEU A 93 -0.03 4.46 -32.35
C LEU A 93 0.86 3.36 -31.78
N ASP A 94 2.03 3.20 -32.39
CA ASP A 94 3.01 2.19 -32.02
C ASP A 94 4.45 2.72 -32.04
N ILE A 95 5.35 1.94 -31.45
CA ILE A 95 6.79 2.19 -31.46
C ILE A 95 7.53 0.86 -31.46
N ASP A 96 8.55 0.76 -32.30
CA ASP A 96 9.46 -0.38 -32.35
C ASP A 96 10.54 -0.24 -31.27
N LEU A 97 10.47 -1.10 -30.27
CA LEU A 97 11.42 -1.17 -29.16
C LEU A 97 12.75 -1.78 -29.58
N ASN A 98 12.81 -2.49 -30.72
CA ASN A 98 14.06 -3.06 -31.23
C ASN A 98 15.07 -1.96 -31.58
N GLU A 99 14.62 -0.78 -32.02
CA GLU A 99 15.46 0.39 -32.26
C GLU A 99 16.11 0.93 -30.96
N HIS A 100 15.55 0.58 -29.81
CA HIS A 100 15.98 1.02 -28.48
C HIS A 100 16.52 -0.12 -27.60
N VAL A 101 16.68 -1.33 -28.14
CA VAL A 101 16.96 -2.55 -27.36
C VAL A 101 18.21 -2.45 -26.48
N GLU A 102 19.30 -1.86 -26.99
CA GLU A 102 20.55 -1.72 -26.23
C GLU A 102 20.39 -0.76 -25.04
N GLN A 103 19.55 0.27 -25.17
CA GLN A 103 19.24 1.19 -24.08
C GLN A 103 18.35 0.54 -23.02
N ILE A 104 17.45 -0.36 -23.45
CA ILE A 104 16.52 -1.10 -22.59
C ILE A 104 17.25 -2.23 -21.83
N LYS A 105 18.20 -2.92 -22.49
CA LYS A 105 19.09 -3.91 -21.84
C LYS A 105 19.97 -3.28 -20.77
N ALA A 106 20.44 -2.04 -20.99
CA ALA A 106 21.28 -1.34 -20.03
C ALA A 106 20.49 -0.91 -18.77
N LYS A 107 19.24 -0.47 -18.96
CA LYS A 107 18.32 -0.11 -17.88
C LYS A 107 16.87 -0.06 -18.39
N PRO A 108 15.87 -0.30 -17.54
CA PRO A 108 14.48 -0.07 -17.93
C PRO A 108 14.23 1.31 -18.50
N GLN A 109 13.40 1.37 -19.55
CA GLN A 109 13.06 2.61 -20.25
C GLN A 109 11.55 2.85 -20.25
N ARG A 110 11.16 4.11 -20.13
CA ARG A 110 9.75 4.52 -20.18
C ARG A 110 9.28 4.77 -21.61
N ILE A 111 8.06 4.33 -21.87
CA ILE A 111 7.30 4.66 -23.06
C ILE A 111 6.38 5.83 -22.70
N HIS A 112 6.58 6.94 -23.38
CA HIS A 112 5.80 8.16 -23.20
C HIS A 112 4.86 8.38 -24.39
N LEU A 113 3.61 8.73 -24.08
CA LEU A 113 2.76 9.44 -25.01
C LEU A 113 3.22 10.90 -25.06
N THR A 114 3.42 11.41 -26.26
CA THR A 114 3.91 12.76 -26.47
C THR A 114 3.04 13.51 -27.47
N VAL A 115 2.92 14.81 -27.23
CA VAL A 115 2.35 15.77 -28.16
C VAL A 115 3.24 17.01 -28.17
N PRO A 116 3.51 17.64 -29.33
CA PRO A 116 4.28 18.89 -29.35
C PRO A 116 3.67 19.98 -28.46
N VAL A 117 4.53 20.80 -27.84
CA VAL A 117 4.06 22.01 -27.14
C VAL A 117 3.44 22.99 -28.15
N PRO A 118 2.48 23.83 -27.74
CA PRO A 118 1.91 24.82 -28.65
C PRO A 118 3.00 25.75 -29.18
N ALA A 119 3.05 25.95 -30.50
CA ALA A 119 4.07 26.80 -31.11
C ALA A 119 3.85 28.27 -30.71
N ALA A 120 4.94 28.96 -30.35
CA ALA A 120 4.90 30.36 -29.92
C ALA A 120 4.42 31.32 -31.04
N ASN A 121 4.56 30.91 -32.30
CA ASN A 121 4.12 31.67 -33.47
C ASN A 121 2.63 31.42 -33.84
N GLY A 122 1.90 30.64 -33.04
CA GLY A 122 0.47 30.35 -33.25
C GLY A 122 0.17 29.34 -34.36
N THR A 123 1.19 28.73 -34.98
CA THR A 123 0.98 27.76 -36.05
C THR A 123 0.66 26.39 -35.46
N LEU A 124 -0.60 25.96 -35.56
CA LEU A 124 -1.10 24.75 -34.90
C LEU A 124 -0.98 23.47 -35.73
N THR A 125 -0.92 23.59 -37.06
CA THR A 125 -1.11 22.45 -38.00
C THR A 125 -0.02 22.29 -39.05
N VAL A 126 0.96 23.19 -39.13
CA VAL A 126 1.98 23.18 -40.19
C VAL A 126 3.31 22.64 -39.67
N GLY A 127 3.87 21.69 -40.41
CA GLY A 127 5.18 21.11 -40.14
C GLY A 127 5.13 19.95 -39.16
N ASP A 128 6.25 19.22 -39.10
CA ASP A 128 6.33 17.94 -38.40
C ASP A 128 6.32 18.08 -36.86
N SER A 129 6.49 19.32 -36.37
CA SER A 129 6.38 19.70 -34.95
C SER A 129 5.02 20.34 -34.61
N ALA A 130 4.03 20.27 -35.51
CA ALA A 130 2.70 20.77 -35.24
C ALA A 130 1.99 19.92 -34.18
N ARG A 131 1.35 20.60 -33.22
CA ARG A 131 0.60 19.97 -32.13
C ARG A 131 -0.64 19.23 -32.63
N PHE A 132 -1.26 19.76 -33.68
CA PHE A 132 -2.43 19.19 -34.31
C PHE A 132 -2.19 18.94 -35.80
N GLN A 133 -3.02 18.11 -36.40
CA GLN A 133 -3.13 17.92 -37.83
C GLN A 133 -4.54 18.33 -38.25
N SER A 134 -4.65 19.06 -39.36
CA SER A 134 -5.95 19.37 -39.95
C SER A 134 -6.42 18.17 -40.75
N VAL A 135 -7.59 17.65 -40.41
CA VAL A 135 -8.20 16.50 -41.06
C VAL A 135 -9.63 16.82 -41.45
N GLU A 136 -10.13 16.26 -42.54
CA GLU A 136 -11.56 16.34 -42.83
C GLU A 136 -12.33 15.51 -41.79
N GLY A 137 -13.33 16.10 -41.16
CA GLY A 137 -14.21 15.36 -40.27
C GLY A 137 -15.25 14.53 -41.02
N PRO A 138 -16.00 13.68 -40.31
CA PRO A 138 -17.19 13.04 -40.85
C PRO A 138 -18.25 14.09 -41.21
N GLU A 139 -19.25 13.66 -41.99
CA GLU A 139 -20.44 14.49 -42.24
C GLU A 139 -21.10 14.85 -40.92
N THR A 140 -21.25 16.15 -40.67
CA THR A 140 -21.95 16.70 -39.53
C THR A 140 -23.34 17.14 -40.00
N VAL A 141 -24.36 16.69 -39.29
CA VAL A 141 -25.76 17.04 -39.55
C VAL A 141 -26.07 18.36 -38.86
N ASP A 142 -26.84 19.22 -39.52
CA ASP A 142 -27.45 20.39 -38.91
C ASP A 142 -28.56 19.95 -37.92
N GLU A 143 -28.44 20.34 -36.65
CA GLU A 143 -29.40 19.99 -35.60
C GLU A 143 -30.81 20.57 -35.85
N HIS A 144 -30.93 21.59 -36.72
CA HIS A 144 -32.21 22.18 -37.10
C HIS A 144 -32.80 21.56 -38.38
N LEU A 145 -31.96 21.07 -39.29
CA LEU A 145 -32.34 20.57 -40.61
C LEU A 145 -31.61 19.25 -40.92
N ALA A 146 -32.24 18.11 -40.64
CA ALA A 146 -31.60 16.79 -40.72
C ALA A 146 -31.01 16.42 -42.10
N ASP A 147 -31.54 17.01 -43.19
CA ASP A 147 -31.07 16.76 -44.57
C ASP A 147 -29.89 17.68 -44.97
N ASN A 148 -29.53 18.64 -44.12
CA ASN A 148 -28.39 19.51 -44.35
C ASN A 148 -27.13 18.91 -43.70
N ARG A 149 -26.23 18.39 -44.54
CA ARG A 149 -24.99 17.73 -44.13
C ARG A 149 -23.78 18.43 -44.71
N MET A 150 -22.75 18.61 -43.89
CA MET A 150 -21.47 19.13 -44.35
C MET A 150 -20.29 18.48 -43.64
N ARG A 151 -19.16 18.34 -44.34
CA ARG A 151 -17.89 17.95 -43.72
C ARG A 151 -17.24 19.18 -43.10
N VAL A 152 -16.93 19.09 -41.81
CA VAL A 152 -16.27 20.17 -41.06
C VAL A 152 -14.82 19.74 -40.78
N PRO A 153 -13.81 20.50 -41.23
CA PRO A 153 -12.42 20.23 -40.86
C PRO A 153 -12.22 20.25 -39.33
N ARG A 154 -11.44 19.29 -38.81
CA ARG A 154 -11.18 19.13 -37.38
C ARG A 154 -9.68 19.18 -37.08
N LEU A 155 -9.34 19.61 -35.88
CA LEU A 155 -7.99 19.49 -35.34
C LEU A 155 -7.84 18.13 -34.65
N MET A 156 -6.96 17.29 -35.19
CA MET A 156 -6.61 16.00 -34.60
C MET A 156 -5.25 16.11 -33.89
N SER A 157 -5.16 15.68 -32.63
CA SER A 157 -3.90 15.70 -31.88
C SER A 157 -2.83 14.81 -32.56
N ASN A 158 -1.64 15.38 -32.76
CA ASN A 158 -0.46 14.69 -33.30
C ASN A 158 0.23 13.89 -32.19
N LEU A 159 -0.36 12.75 -31.84
CA LEU A 159 0.14 11.86 -30.80
C LEU A 159 1.31 11.02 -31.32
N ARG A 160 2.37 10.90 -30.53
CA ARG A 160 3.52 10.04 -30.82
C ARG A 160 3.94 9.27 -29.59
N LEU A 161 4.46 8.06 -29.78
CA LEU A 161 5.14 7.32 -28.72
C LEU A 161 6.63 7.62 -28.77
N GLN A 162 7.28 7.70 -27.61
CA GLN A 162 8.72 7.87 -27.48
C GLN A 162 9.26 6.99 -26.36
N VAL A 163 10.38 6.31 -26.59
CA VAL A 163 11.13 5.57 -25.57
C VAL A 163 12.20 6.50 -24.99
N THR A 164 12.01 6.96 -23.76
CA THR A 164 12.97 7.83 -23.07
C THR A 164 12.65 7.96 -21.58
N ASN A 165 13.67 8.05 -20.74
CA ASN A 165 13.52 8.42 -19.32
C ASN A 165 13.61 9.94 -19.08
N GLN A 166 13.95 10.71 -20.13
CA GLN A 166 14.10 12.16 -20.07
C GLN A 166 13.46 12.79 -21.31
N PRO A 167 12.13 13.03 -21.28
CA PRO A 167 11.43 13.67 -22.39
C PRO A 167 11.92 15.11 -22.61
N SER A 168 11.99 15.53 -23.86
CA SER A 168 12.39 16.89 -24.25
C SER A 168 11.35 17.93 -23.84
N ALA A 169 11.78 19.14 -23.49
CA ALA A 169 10.89 20.28 -23.21
C ALA A 169 10.06 20.77 -24.43
N ARG A 170 10.36 20.27 -25.64
CA ARG A 170 9.59 20.56 -26.87
C ARG A 170 8.30 19.77 -26.97
N VAL A 171 8.09 18.78 -26.11
CA VAL A 171 6.87 17.97 -26.08
C VAL A 171 6.26 18.00 -24.69
N VAL A 172 4.94 17.87 -24.63
CA VAL A 172 4.23 17.50 -23.42
C VAL A 172 4.17 15.98 -23.39
N SER A 173 4.67 15.38 -22.30
CA SER A 173 4.84 13.94 -22.19
C SER A 173 4.02 13.35 -21.05
N LEU A 174 3.38 12.22 -21.30
CA LEU A 174 2.67 11.41 -20.33
C LEU A 174 3.28 10.00 -20.34
N PRO A 175 3.92 9.52 -19.25
CA PRO A 175 4.43 8.16 -19.20
C PRO A 175 3.27 7.16 -19.19
N LEU A 176 3.35 6.14 -20.04
CA LEU A 176 2.32 5.09 -20.18
C LEU A 176 2.76 3.77 -19.56
N ALA A 177 4.02 3.39 -19.80
CA ALA A 177 4.56 2.10 -19.41
C ALA A 177 6.08 2.22 -19.23
N GLU A 178 6.67 1.24 -18.56
CA GLU A 178 8.12 1.06 -18.49
C GLU A 178 8.43 -0.38 -18.90
N VAL A 179 9.42 -0.53 -19.76
CA VAL A 179 9.81 -1.80 -20.36
C VAL A 179 11.22 -2.18 -19.98
N GLU A 180 11.44 -3.48 -19.86
CA GLU A 180 12.75 -4.12 -19.68
C GLU A 180 12.92 -5.23 -20.71
N PHE A 181 14.16 -5.67 -20.92
CA PHE A 181 14.50 -6.76 -21.81
C PHE A 181 15.07 -7.92 -21.00
N CYS A 182 14.26 -8.96 -20.82
CA CYS A 182 14.53 -10.12 -19.97
C CYS A 182 14.23 -11.41 -20.73
N ASN A 183 15.08 -12.44 -20.59
CA ASN A 183 14.91 -13.74 -21.25
C ASN A 183 14.68 -13.64 -22.77
N GLU A 184 15.47 -12.82 -23.46
CA GLU A 184 15.38 -12.59 -24.91
C GLU A 184 14.03 -12.01 -25.38
N SER A 185 13.27 -11.38 -24.48
CA SER A 185 11.97 -10.78 -24.77
C SER A 185 11.76 -9.44 -24.06
N PHE A 186 10.87 -8.61 -24.60
CA PHE A 186 10.46 -7.38 -23.93
C PHE A 186 9.30 -7.66 -22.96
N SER A 187 9.40 -7.12 -21.75
CA SER A 187 8.36 -7.21 -20.72
C SER A 187 8.13 -5.87 -20.02
N LEU A 188 6.97 -5.73 -19.37
CA LEU A 188 6.68 -4.56 -18.54
C LEU A 188 7.30 -4.71 -17.16
N THR A 189 7.77 -3.60 -16.59
CA THR A 189 8.26 -3.55 -15.22
C THR A 189 7.12 -3.38 -14.21
N GLY A 190 7.49 -3.07 -12.96
CA GLY A 190 6.55 -2.73 -11.90
C GLY A 190 5.90 -1.34 -11.99
N PHE A 191 6.22 -0.54 -13.02
CA PHE A 191 5.76 0.83 -13.18
C PHE A 191 4.22 0.93 -13.24
N VAL A 192 3.69 1.99 -12.63
CA VAL A 192 2.27 2.35 -12.70
C VAL A 192 2.16 3.75 -13.28
N PRO A 193 1.39 3.97 -14.36
CA PRO A 193 1.25 5.30 -14.93
C PRO A 193 0.49 6.25 -13.99
N PRO A 194 0.72 7.57 -14.10
CA PRO A 194 -0.13 8.59 -13.48
C PRO A 194 -1.58 8.39 -13.91
N ALA A 195 -2.52 8.56 -12.98
CA ALA A 195 -3.94 8.43 -13.24
C ALA A 195 -4.71 9.47 -12.40
N PRO A 196 -5.78 10.08 -12.94
CA PRO A 196 -6.58 11.06 -12.19
C PRO A 196 -7.39 10.41 -11.07
N SER A 197 -7.67 9.11 -11.15
CA SER A 197 -8.37 8.32 -10.13
C SER A 197 -7.82 6.90 -10.06
N VAL A 198 -7.96 6.27 -8.90
CA VAL A 198 -7.57 4.88 -8.67
C VAL A 198 -8.77 3.97 -8.91
N GLU A 199 -8.69 3.13 -9.94
CA GLU A 199 -9.66 2.05 -10.13
C GLU A 199 -9.39 0.89 -9.13
N PRO A 200 -10.43 0.23 -8.58
CA PRO A 200 -10.25 -0.86 -7.62
C PRO A 200 -9.45 -2.05 -8.19
N ALA A 201 -9.60 -2.30 -9.50
CA ALA A 201 -8.89 -3.37 -10.21
C ALA A 201 -7.46 -3.00 -10.62
N SER A 202 -7.08 -1.72 -10.51
CA SER A 202 -5.70 -1.28 -10.78
C SER A 202 -4.72 -1.87 -9.76
N ARG A 203 -3.43 -1.89 -10.09
CA ARG A 203 -2.37 -2.38 -9.18
C ARG A 203 -2.35 -1.66 -7.83
N ILE A 204 -2.59 -0.35 -7.81
CA ILE A 204 -2.69 0.44 -6.57
C ILE A 204 -3.97 0.08 -5.81
N GLY A 205 -5.09 -0.06 -6.52
CA GLY A 205 -6.38 -0.44 -5.95
C GLY A 205 -6.32 -1.81 -5.27
N THR A 206 -5.79 -2.82 -5.96
CA THR A 206 -5.65 -4.19 -5.44
C THR A 206 -4.69 -4.26 -4.25
N LEU A 207 -3.58 -3.51 -4.28
CA LEU A 207 -2.68 -3.37 -3.13
C LEU A 207 -3.40 -2.81 -1.90
N CYS A 208 -4.12 -1.69 -2.08
CA CYS A 208 -4.83 -1.05 -0.98
C CYS A 208 -5.96 -1.94 -0.42
N ILE A 209 -6.72 -2.59 -1.31
CA ILE A 209 -7.77 -3.54 -0.91
C ILE A 209 -7.14 -4.72 -0.14
N GLY A 210 -6.02 -5.26 -0.61
CA GLY A 210 -5.32 -6.35 0.06
C GLY A 210 -4.79 -5.97 1.45
N VAL A 211 -4.28 -4.73 1.62
CA VAL A 211 -3.92 -4.19 2.95
C VAL A 211 -5.14 -4.16 3.87
N ALA A 212 -6.26 -3.63 3.39
CA ALA A 212 -7.50 -3.54 4.18
C ALA A 212 -8.02 -4.93 4.59
N GLU A 213 -8.03 -5.88 3.64
CA GLU A 213 -8.46 -7.27 3.89
C GLU A 213 -7.56 -7.96 4.91
N ARG A 214 -6.24 -7.77 4.84
CA ARG A 214 -5.30 -8.32 5.83
C ARG A 214 -5.51 -7.70 7.22
N MET A 215 -5.72 -6.38 7.29
CA MET A 215 -6.04 -5.71 8.56
C MET A 215 -7.33 -6.24 9.17
N ARG A 216 -8.38 -6.40 8.35
CA ARG A 216 -9.66 -6.97 8.77
C ARG A 216 -9.50 -8.38 9.30
N GLN A 217 -8.78 -9.24 8.58
CA GLN A 217 -8.50 -10.61 9.01
C GLN A 217 -7.83 -10.65 10.38
N LYS A 218 -6.81 -9.82 10.61
CA LYS A 218 -6.12 -9.73 11.91
C LYS A 218 -7.03 -9.18 13.01
N ALA A 219 -7.86 -8.18 12.71
CA ALA A 219 -8.80 -7.63 13.69
C ALA A 219 -9.85 -8.67 14.12
N VAL A 220 -10.39 -9.46 13.19
CA VAL A 220 -11.34 -10.55 13.48
C VAL A 220 -10.67 -11.60 14.35
N MET A 221 -9.49 -12.07 13.97
CA MET A 221 -8.71 -13.05 14.74
C MET A 221 -8.46 -12.58 16.18
N LEU A 222 -8.03 -11.33 16.37
CA LEU A 222 -7.81 -10.76 17.70
C LEU A 222 -9.11 -10.63 18.50
N SER A 223 -10.21 -10.25 17.85
CA SER A 223 -11.53 -10.16 18.47
C SER A 223 -12.04 -11.52 18.94
N GLU A 224 -11.94 -12.56 18.12
CA GLU A 224 -12.32 -13.94 18.47
C GLU A 224 -11.49 -14.45 19.64
N ARG A 225 -10.17 -14.22 19.60
CA ARG A 225 -9.25 -14.55 20.69
C ARG A 225 -9.64 -13.87 22.02
N LEU A 226 -10.00 -12.59 21.96
CA LEU A 226 -10.44 -11.85 23.14
C LEU A 226 -11.77 -12.38 23.69
N GLN A 227 -12.72 -12.71 22.81
CA GLN A 227 -14.01 -13.28 23.19
C GLN A 227 -13.87 -14.68 23.80
N ALA A 228 -12.98 -15.52 23.27
CA ALA A 228 -12.69 -16.84 23.84
C ALA A 228 -12.12 -16.71 25.26
N SER A 229 -11.14 -15.81 25.47
CA SER A 229 -10.59 -15.54 26.80
C SER A 229 -11.67 -15.14 27.81
N LEU A 230 -12.59 -14.25 27.41
CA LEU A 230 -13.71 -13.80 28.23
C LEU A 230 -14.69 -14.92 28.59
N ARG A 231 -15.05 -15.79 27.62
CA ARG A 231 -15.94 -16.95 27.85
C ARG A 231 -15.34 -17.94 28.86
N GLU A 232 -14.02 -18.09 28.83
CA GLU A 232 -13.27 -18.96 29.73
C GLU A 232 -12.89 -18.28 31.06
N GLY A 233 -13.49 -17.13 31.39
CA GLY A 233 -13.27 -16.41 32.66
C GLY A 233 -11.90 -15.76 32.81
N GLY A 234 -11.19 -15.53 31.70
CA GLY A 234 -9.88 -14.87 31.66
C GLY A 234 -9.97 -13.35 31.67
N ALA A 235 -8.85 -12.69 31.98
CA ALA A 235 -8.75 -11.23 31.89
C ALA A 235 -8.73 -10.75 30.43
N VAL A 236 -9.24 -9.54 30.19
CA VAL A 236 -9.15 -8.84 28.90
C VAL A 236 -7.70 -8.44 28.67
N SER A 237 -7.09 -8.97 27.60
CA SER A 237 -5.75 -8.52 27.17
C SER A 237 -5.84 -7.07 26.72
N GLN A 238 -5.25 -6.15 27.49
CA GLN A 238 -5.16 -4.73 27.13
C GLN A 238 -4.38 -4.53 25.83
N GLN A 239 -3.38 -5.39 25.59
CA GLN A 239 -2.61 -5.40 24.35
C GLN A 239 -3.48 -5.76 23.14
N ASP A 240 -4.27 -6.83 23.24
CA ASP A 240 -5.17 -7.25 22.14
C ASP A 240 -6.22 -6.16 21.87
N HIS A 241 -6.77 -5.57 22.92
CA HIS A 241 -7.72 -4.47 22.78
C HIS A 241 -7.10 -3.27 22.06
N ALA A 242 -5.89 -2.87 22.44
CA ALA A 242 -5.17 -1.77 21.78
C ALA A 242 -4.85 -2.09 20.31
N MET A 243 -4.45 -3.33 20.01
CA MET A 243 -4.21 -3.78 18.63
C MET A 243 -5.50 -3.75 17.80
N ILE A 244 -6.62 -4.25 18.34
CA ILE A 244 -7.94 -4.18 17.67
C ILE A 244 -8.31 -2.72 17.39
N GLN A 245 -8.15 -1.84 18.38
CA GLN A 245 -8.45 -0.42 18.22
C GLN A 245 -7.60 0.21 17.11
N ALA A 246 -6.30 -0.09 17.07
CA ALA A 246 -5.40 0.39 16.03
C ALA A 246 -5.77 -0.12 14.63
N LEU A 247 -6.23 -1.37 14.51
CA LEU A 247 -6.63 -1.96 13.24
C LEU A 247 -7.99 -1.45 12.74
N VAL A 248 -8.95 -1.22 13.64
CA VAL A 248 -10.34 -0.94 13.25
C VAL A 248 -10.63 0.55 13.12
N ALA A 249 -9.88 1.43 13.79
CA ALA A 249 -10.19 2.87 13.90
C ALA A 249 -10.40 3.58 12.55
N SER A 250 -9.61 3.25 11.52
CA SER A 250 -9.76 3.85 10.18
C SER A 250 -10.03 2.85 9.06
N LEU A 251 -10.14 1.56 9.37
CA LEU A 251 -10.36 0.50 8.39
C LEU A 251 -11.62 0.75 7.52
N PRO A 252 -12.81 1.07 8.08
CA PRO A 252 -14.01 1.29 7.26
C PRO A 252 -13.84 2.46 6.28
N ARG A 253 -13.21 3.56 6.71
CA ARG A 253 -12.95 4.74 5.85
C ARG A 253 -12.03 4.35 4.70
N PHE A 254 -10.94 3.66 4.99
CA PHE A 254 -9.98 3.25 3.98
C PHE A 254 -10.59 2.27 2.97
N GLU A 255 -11.41 1.32 3.42
CA GLU A 255 -12.10 0.37 2.53
C GLU A 255 -13.05 1.05 1.55
N VAL A 256 -13.85 2.00 2.03
CA VAL A 256 -14.76 2.79 1.18
C VAL A 256 -13.95 3.55 0.12
N MET A 257 -12.86 4.19 0.54
CA MET A 257 -12.00 4.96 -0.36
C MET A 257 -11.32 4.08 -1.41
N ALA A 258 -10.73 2.94 -1.00
CA ALA A 258 -10.06 2.01 -1.90
C ALA A 258 -11.01 1.35 -2.92
N ARG A 259 -12.30 1.18 -2.56
CA ARG A 259 -13.32 0.59 -3.44
C ARG A 259 -14.13 1.62 -4.24
N SER A 260 -13.93 2.92 -4.01
CA SER A 260 -14.74 4.00 -4.61
C SER A 260 -14.62 4.10 -6.13
N GLY A 261 -13.44 3.81 -6.70
CA GLY A 261 -13.14 3.98 -8.12
C GLY A 261 -13.00 5.43 -8.61
N CYS A 262 -13.21 6.42 -7.74
CA CYS A 262 -13.14 7.84 -8.11
C CYS A 262 -12.12 8.64 -7.28
N ILE A 263 -11.39 8.01 -6.37
CA ILE A 263 -10.44 8.68 -5.51
C ILE A 263 -9.12 9.01 -6.23
N HIS A 264 -8.63 10.23 -6.06
CA HIS A 264 -7.31 10.61 -6.54
C HIS A 264 -6.19 9.85 -5.79
N PRO A 265 -5.11 9.37 -6.46
CA PRO A 265 -4.12 8.53 -5.81
C PRO A 265 -3.39 9.20 -4.63
N PHE A 266 -3.16 10.53 -4.68
CA PHE A 266 -2.58 11.23 -3.51
C PHE A 266 -3.46 11.11 -2.26
N ALA A 267 -4.79 11.23 -2.41
CA ALA A 267 -5.70 11.14 -1.28
C ALA A 267 -5.71 9.71 -0.70
N LEU A 268 -5.70 8.68 -1.56
CA LEU A 268 -5.59 7.30 -1.11
C LEU A 268 -4.25 6.99 -0.44
N TYR A 269 -3.14 7.55 -0.95
CA TYR A 269 -1.82 7.42 -0.33
C TYR A 269 -1.78 8.07 1.06
N ALA A 270 -2.39 9.24 1.23
CA ALA A 270 -2.48 9.90 2.53
C ALA A 270 -3.24 9.05 3.56
N GLU A 271 -4.32 8.37 3.16
CA GLU A 271 -5.03 7.42 4.04
C GLU A 271 -4.17 6.19 4.36
N LEU A 272 -3.46 5.64 3.38
CA LEU A 272 -2.54 4.53 3.59
C LEU A 272 -1.41 4.91 4.56
N ALA A 273 -0.89 6.14 4.47
CA ALA A 273 0.05 6.69 5.43
C ALA A 273 -0.57 6.85 6.83
N GLY A 274 -1.84 7.24 6.91
CA GLY A 274 -2.61 7.26 8.16
C GLY A 274 -2.72 5.87 8.82
N LEU A 275 -2.96 4.82 8.02
CA LEU A 275 -2.94 3.43 8.50
C LEU A 275 -1.56 3.01 9.00
N ALA A 276 -0.50 3.37 8.27
CA ALA A 276 0.88 3.13 8.71
C ALA A 276 1.15 3.73 10.10
N GLY A 277 0.68 4.96 10.35
CA GLY A 277 0.77 5.59 11.67
C GLY A 277 -0.01 4.85 12.76
N GLN A 278 -1.19 4.31 12.45
CA GLN A 278 -2.01 3.56 13.42
C GLN A 278 -1.38 2.23 13.80
N VAL A 279 -0.93 1.44 12.82
CA VAL A 279 -0.29 0.15 13.08
C VAL A 279 1.09 0.32 13.74
N ALA A 280 1.75 1.47 13.57
CA ALA A 280 3.03 1.74 14.20
C ALA A 280 2.98 1.60 15.74
N THR A 281 1.84 1.87 16.36
CA THR A 281 1.63 1.73 17.82
C THR A 281 1.83 0.28 18.32
N MET A 282 1.78 -0.70 17.41
CA MET A 282 1.99 -2.12 17.67
C MET A 282 3.48 -2.52 17.64
N THR A 283 4.36 -1.59 17.26
CA THR A 283 5.81 -1.80 17.22
C THR A 283 6.48 -1.29 18.50
N GLU A 284 7.66 -1.82 18.82
CA GLU A 284 8.40 -1.44 20.04
C GLU A 284 8.72 0.06 20.10
N ASN A 285 9.06 0.66 18.96
CA ASN A 285 9.44 2.07 18.88
C ASN A 285 8.23 3.01 18.73
N MET A 286 7.04 2.46 18.49
CA MET A 286 5.78 3.19 18.30
C MET A 286 5.80 4.29 17.24
N MET A 287 6.74 4.22 16.29
CA MET A 287 6.99 5.24 15.27
C MET A 287 7.00 4.62 13.87
N PRO A 288 6.24 5.17 12.91
CA PRO A 288 6.36 4.77 11.52
C PRO A 288 7.66 5.30 10.90
N PRO A 289 8.19 4.66 9.84
CA PRO A 289 9.28 5.23 9.07
C PRO A 289 8.85 6.52 8.36
N ILE A 290 9.83 7.32 7.96
CA ILE A 290 9.59 8.45 7.05
C ILE A 290 9.17 7.87 5.70
N LEU A 291 7.89 8.02 5.37
CA LEU A 291 7.36 7.60 4.07
C LEU A 291 7.81 8.57 2.98
N PRO A 292 8.05 8.07 1.75
CA PRO A 292 8.51 8.89 0.63
C PRO A 292 7.46 9.95 0.22
N ALA A 293 7.93 11.04 -0.39
CA ALA A 293 7.04 12.03 -0.97
C ALA A 293 6.30 11.43 -2.18
N TYR A 294 5.01 11.75 -2.31
CA TYR A 294 4.21 11.32 -3.45
C TYR A 294 4.66 12.02 -4.73
N VAL A 295 4.94 11.23 -5.77
CA VAL A 295 5.28 11.72 -7.11
C VAL A 295 4.21 11.23 -8.08
N HIS A 296 3.35 12.12 -8.56
CA HIS A 296 2.22 11.72 -9.39
C HIS A 296 2.63 11.01 -10.69
N ALA A 297 3.73 11.44 -11.31
CA ALA A 297 4.27 10.83 -12.52
C ALA A 297 4.82 9.41 -12.33
N ASP A 298 5.00 8.98 -11.07
CA ASP A 298 5.47 7.65 -10.68
C ASP A 298 4.94 7.30 -9.27
N PRO A 299 3.64 6.97 -9.16
CA PRO A 299 2.98 6.84 -7.85
C PRO A 299 3.38 5.56 -7.11
N TRP A 300 3.76 4.49 -7.82
CA TRP A 300 3.94 3.15 -7.26
C TRP A 300 4.92 3.06 -6.07
N PRO A 301 6.14 3.64 -6.12
CA PRO A 301 7.12 3.49 -5.04
C PRO A 301 6.61 3.99 -3.68
N SER A 302 5.74 5.00 -3.68
CA SER A 302 5.15 5.54 -2.46
C SER A 302 4.19 4.56 -1.80
N PHE A 303 3.27 4.01 -2.61
CA PHE A 303 2.31 3.01 -2.16
C PHE A 303 2.97 1.71 -1.71
N ASP A 304 3.91 1.20 -2.51
CA ASP A 304 4.64 -0.05 -2.21
C ASP A 304 5.38 0.05 -0.88
N THR A 305 6.07 1.16 -0.62
CA THR A 305 6.81 1.38 0.63
C THR A 305 5.89 1.40 1.85
N ALA A 306 4.77 2.13 1.77
CA ALA A 306 3.82 2.20 2.88
C ALA A 306 3.13 0.84 3.12
N ALA A 307 2.71 0.15 2.06
CA ALA A 307 2.06 -1.15 2.16
C ALA A 307 3.00 -2.21 2.74
N ARG A 308 4.26 -2.28 2.28
CA ARG A 308 5.26 -3.21 2.84
C ARG A 308 5.48 -2.99 4.33
N TYR A 309 5.56 -1.73 4.77
CA TYR A 309 5.66 -1.43 6.20
C TYR A 309 4.44 -1.96 6.96
N ILE A 310 3.23 -1.66 6.51
CA ILE A 310 2.00 -2.12 7.16
C ILE A 310 1.97 -3.65 7.22
N HIS A 311 2.22 -4.34 6.11
CA HIS A 311 2.27 -5.80 6.06
C HIS A 311 3.28 -6.38 7.05
N SER A 312 4.49 -5.81 7.13
CA SER A 312 5.52 -6.26 8.08
C SER A 312 5.08 -6.13 9.55
N VAL A 313 4.28 -5.12 9.88
CA VAL A 313 3.71 -4.96 11.22
C VAL A 313 2.59 -5.97 11.47
N LEU A 314 1.71 -6.17 10.50
CA LEU A 314 0.60 -7.14 10.60
C LEU A 314 1.12 -8.58 10.74
N GLU A 315 2.23 -8.92 10.08
CA GLU A 315 2.87 -10.24 10.18
C GLU A 315 3.39 -10.55 11.59
N ARG A 316 3.73 -9.52 12.39
CA ARG A 316 4.13 -9.69 13.80
C ARG A 316 2.97 -10.13 14.70
N ILE A 317 1.72 -9.97 14.27
CA ILE A 317 0.56 -10.44 15.01
C ILE A 317 0.51 -11.96 14.83
N SER A 318 1.03 -12.68 15.82
CA SER A 318 1.09 -14.15 15.80
C SER A 318 -0.30 -14.77 15.68
N GLU A 319 -0.45 -15.60 14.65
CA GLU A 319 -1.60 -16.49 14.44
C GLU A 319 -1.42 -17.83 15.19
N THR A 320 -0.23 -18.11 15.74
CA THR A 320 0.14 -19.45 16.25
C THR A 320 0.17 -19.57 17.76
N TYR A 321 0.13 -18.45 18.50
CA TYR A 321 0.10 -18.50 19.97
C TYR A 321 -0.68 -17.33 20.59
N LEU A 322 -1.19 -17.58 21.80
CA LEU A 322 -1.69 -16.61 22.77
C LEU A 322 -0.60 -16.40 23.84
N ALA A 323 -0.30 -15.15 24.18
CA ALA A 323 0.56 -14.82 25.31
C ALA A 323 -0.33 -14.47 26.51
N VAL A 324 -0.26 -15.26 27.58
CA VAL A 324 -1.05 -15.08 28.80
C VAL A 324 -0.13 -14.64 29.91
N THR A 325 -0.30 -13.40 30.40
CA THR A 325 0.51 -12.85 31.47
C THR A 325 0.18 -13.49 32.81
N PHE A 326 1.20 -13.85 33.58
CA PHE A 326 1.03 -14.30 34.96
C PHE A 326 0.64 -13.13 35.86
N ASN A 327 -0.29 -13.38 36.79
CA ASN A 327 -0.60 -12.42 37.84
C ASN A 327 0.58 -12.35 38.82
N ARG A 328 1.11 -11.13 39.02
CA ARG A 328 2.23 -10.89 39.91
C ARG A 328 1.75 -10.66 41.35
N THR A 329 2.33 -11.40 42.29
CA THR A 329 2.24 -11.17 43.74
C THR A 329 3.63 -10.79 44.27
N PRO A 330 3.77 -10.34 45.53
CA PRO A 330 5.07 -9.94 46.08
C PRO A 330 6.14 -11.05 46.05
N THR A 331 5.73 -12.32 46.17
CA THR A 331 6.64 -13.47 46.30
C THR A 331 6.55 -14.46 45.13
N ALA A 332 5.51 -14.37 44.29
CA ALA A 332 5.29 -15.33 43.21
C ALA A 332 4.57 -14.73 41.99
N PHE A 333 4.70 -15.43 40.87
CA PHE A 333 3.88 -15.24 39.67
C PHE A 333 2.94 -16.43 39.56
N SER A 334 1.64 -16.18 39.38
CA SER A 334 0.63 -17.25 39.30
C SER A 334 -0.27 -17.07 38.09
N LEU A 335 -0.59 -18.18 37.43
CA LEU A 335 -1.50 -18.22 36.29
C LEU A 335 -2.36 -19.48 36.39
N PHE A 336 -3.68 -19.34 36.20
CA PHE A 336 -4.57 -20.50 36.20
C PHE A 336 -4.33 -21.35 34.94
N LEU A 337 -3.79 -22.56 35.11
CA LEU A 337 -3.40 -23.41 33.98
C LEU A 337 -4.59 -24.21 33.48
N ARG A 338 -5.14 -23.81 32.33
CA ARG A 338 -6.28 -24.50 31.70
C ARG A 338 -5.85 -25.84 31.11
N GLU A 339 -6.75 -26.81 31.11
CA GLU A 339 -6.48 -28.17 30.60
C GLU A 339 -6.06 -28.16 29.13
N ALA A 340 -6.72 -27.34 28.29
CA ALA A 340 -6.37 -27.16 26.88
C ALA A 340 -4.97 -26.58 26.63
N TRP A 341 -4.34 -25.97 27.64
CA TRP A 341 -3.01 -25.37 27.53
C TRP A 341 -1.88 -26.31 27.93
N VAL A 342 -2.21 -27.44 28.56
CA VAL A 342 -1.19 -28.37 29.05
C VAL A 342 -0.57 -29.12 27.87
N ARG A 343 0.74 -28.97 27.75
CA ARG A 343 1.59 -29.69 26.81
C ARG A 343 2.77 -30.27 27.57
N PRO A 344 3.48 -31.30 27.04
CA PRO A 344 4.68 -31.84 27.69
C PRO A 344 5.72 -30.78 28.03
N ALA A 345 5.82 -29.75 27.19
CA ALA A 345 6.67 -28.58 27.40
C ALA A 345 5.85 -27.29 27.25
N LEU A 346 5.78 -26.52 28.34
CA LEU A 346 5.20 -25.19 28.38
C LEU A 346 6.25 -24.15 28.02
N THR A 347 5.88 -23.17 27.20
CA THR A 347 6.80 -22.12 26.77
C THR A 347 6.53 -20.84 27.54
N VAL A 348 7.49 -20.40 28.33
CA VAL A 348 7.38 -19.25 29.22
C VAL A 348 8.34 -18.16 28.79
N GLY A 349 7.82 -16.96 28.55
CA GLY A 349 8.61 -15.75 28.34
C GLY A 349 8.83 -15.00 29.63
N LEU A 350 10.08 -14.66 29.92
CA LEU A 350 10.48 -13.84 31.05
C LEU A 350 11.08 -12.54 30.54
N ARG A 351 10.47 -11.41 30.89
CA ARG A 351 10.98 -10.08 30.56
C ARG A 351 11.78 -9.54 31.74
N HIS A 352 13.07 -9.27 31.51
CA HIS A 352 13.93 -8.73 32.56
C HIS A 352 13.73 -7.21 32.68
N GLY A 353 13.74 -6.69 33.91
CA GLY A 353 13.66 -5.25 34.16
C GLY A 353 14.98 -4.54 33.84
N SER A 354 14.96 -3.20 33.82
CA SER A 354 16.17 -2.37 33.60
C SER A 354 17.27 -2.58 34.65
N GLY A 355 16.91 -3.04 35.85
CA GLY A 355 17.85 -3.38 36.93
C GLY A 355 18.31 -4.84 36.97
N MET A 356 18.04 -5.63 35.92
CA MET A 356 18.34 -7.06 35.89
C MET A 356 19.04 -7.43 34.57
N THR A 357 20.21 -8.06 34.66
CA THR A 357 20.92 -8.62 33.51
C THR A 357 20.27 -9.94 33.05
N GLN A 358 20.54 -10.36 31.82
CA GLN A 358 20.05 -11.65 31.31
C GLN A 358 20.54 -12.84 32.16
N ALA A 359 21.80 -12.80 32.62
CA ALA A 359 22.37 -13.85 33.47
C ALA A 359 21.66 -13.92 34.84
N GLU A 360 21.34 -12.77 35.44
CA GLU A 360 20.56 -12.71 36.68
C GLU A 360 19.13 -13.21 36.48
N ALA A 361 18.51 -12.92 35.34
CA ALA A 361 17.17 -13.39 34.98
C ALA A 361 17.11 -14.91 34.85
N VAL A 362 18.10 -15.52 34.19
CA VAL A 362 18.26 -16.98 34.14
C VAL A 362 18.44 -17.55 35.54
N SER A 363 19.39 -17.01 36.31
CA SER A 363 19.66 -17.45 37.68
C SER A 363 18.44 -17.31 38.60
N TRP A 364 17.62 -16.28 38.39
CA TRP A 364 16.39 -16.07 39.14
C TRP A 364 15.39 -17.19 38.88
N LEU A 365 15.09 -17.49 37.61
CA LEU A 365 14.15 -18.56 37.29
C LEU A 365 14.70 -19.94 37.71
N ASP A 366 16.01 -20.15 37.60
CA ASP A 366 16.69 -21.36 38.07
C ASP A 366 16.59 -21.56 39.58
N SER A 367 16.37 -20.51 40.36
CA SER A 367 16.16 -20.59 41.81
C SER A 367 14.70 -20.72 42.25
N CYS A 368 13.73 -20.53 41.35
CA CYS A 368 12.31 -20.51 41.71
C CYS A 368 11.73 -21.92 41.91
N LEU A 369 10.73 -22.05 42.79
CA LEU A 369 9.84 -23.22 42.79
C LEU A 369 8.83 -23.05 41.65
N ILE A 370 8.71 -24.06 40.80
CA ILE A 370 7.78 -24.06 39.68
C ILE A 370 6.89 -25.30 39.78
N GLY A 371 5.59 -25.10 39.97
CA GLY A 371 4.65 -26.20 40.13
C GLY A 371 3.22 -25.69 40.30
N SER A 372 2.26 -26.60 40.29
CA SER A 372 0.89 -26.24 40.62
C SER A 372 0.70 -25.98 42.10
N VAL A 373 -0.30 -25.18 42.46
CA VAL A 373 -0.53 -24.78 43.86
C VAL A 373 -0.66 -25.97 44.82
N SER A 374 -1.25 -27.09 44.40
CA SER A 374 -1.40 -28.29 45.23
C SER A 374 -0.08 -29.04 45.49
N THR A 375 0.93 -28.87 44.63
CA THR A 375 2.22 -29.56 44.73
C THR A 375 3.27 -28.75 45.50
N MET A 376 3.06 -27.44 45.66
CA MET A 376 3.99 -26.53 46.34
C MET A 376 4.40 -26.97 47.76
N PRO A 377 3.49 -27.37 48.68
CA PRO A 377 3.88 -27.75 50.04
C PRO A 377 4.81 -28.97 50.11
N ASP A 378 4.55 -29.99 49.26
CA ASP A 378 5.40 -31.19 49.18
C ASP A 378 6.80 -30.81 48.66
N MET A 379 6.84 -29.98 47.60
CA MET A 379 8.08 -29.52 46.99
C MET A 379 8.95 -28.72 47.98
N GLU A 380 8.34 -27.83 48.76
CA GLU A 380 9.02 -27.08 49.81
C GLU A 380 9.60 -27.99 50.90
N SER A 381 8.81 -28.97 51.37
CA SER A 381 9.26 -29.91 52.41
C SER A 381 10.44 -30.77 51.96
N ARG A 382 10.45 -31.19 50.68
CA ARG A 382 11.47 -32.03 50.06
C ARG A 382 12.63 -31.24 49.47
N ARG A 383 12.56 -29.90 49.51
CA ARG A 383 13.56 -28.97 48.94
C ARG A 383 13.85 -29.25 47.46
N ILE A 384 12.82 -29.59 46.69
CA ILE A 384 12.91 -29.75 45.24
C ILE A 384 12.36 -28.52 44.55
N LEU A 385 13.00 -28.06 43.47
CA LEU A 385 12.63 -26.83 42.76
C LEU A 385 11.43 -26.99 41.81
N GLY A 386 10.86 -28.19 41.72
CA GLY A 386 9.70 -28.51 40.88
C GLY A 386 10.04 -28.72 39.42
N ALA A 387 9.16 -28.24 38.54
CA ALA A 387 9.23 -28.43 37.10
C ALA A 387 10.59 -27.97 36.56
N ARG A 388 11.16 -28.81 35.68
CA ARG A 388 12.44 -28.54 35.05
C ARG A 388 12.26 -27.41 34.05
N ARG A 389 13.22 -26.48 34.02
CA ARG A 389 13.26 -25.32 33.12
C ARG A 389 14.53 -25.35 32.30
N ARG A 390 14.43 -24.95 31.04
CA ARG A 390 15.56 -24.86 30.10
C ARG A 390 15.42 -23.58 29.30
N LEU A 391 16.49 -22.78 29.24
CA LEU A 391 16.56 -21.64 28.33
C LEU A 391 16.51 -22.16 26.87
N ILE A 392 15.65 -21.59 26.05
CA ILE A 392 15.50 -21.93 24.63
C ILE A 392 15.68 -20.68 23.77
N GLU A 393 16.23 -20.84 22.57
CA GLU A 393 16.36 -19.73 21.62
C GLU A 393 15.04 -19.43 20.91
N ARG A 394 14.20 -20.46 20.69
CA ARG A 394 12.87 -20.37 20.07
C ARG A 394 12.01 -21.58 20.42
N ASP A 395 10.70 -21.42 20.35
CA ASP A 395 9.76 -22.55 20.29
C ASP A 395 9.39 -22.78 18.81
N GLU A 396 9.73 -23.95 18.26
CA GLU A 396 9.48 -24.25 16.84
C GLU A 396 8.01 -24.58 16.53
N GLU A 397 7.27 -25.11 17.51
CA GLU A 397 5.89 -25.54 17.34
C GLU A 397 4.94 -24.34 17.38
N LEU A 398 5.11 -23.48 18.38
CA LEU A 398 4.37 -22.22 18.51
C LEU A 398 4.98 -21.09 17.67
N LYS A 399 6.18 -21.29 17.10
CA LYS A 399 6.96 -20.27 16.39
C LYS A 399 7.21 -19.01 17.22
N VAL A 400 7.41 -19.18 18.53
CA VAL A 400 7.70 -18.07 19.45
C VAL A 400 9.18 -17.72 19.36
N MET A 401 9.49 -16.45 19.14
CA MET A 401 10.84 -15.92 19.20
C MET A 401 10.96 -14.87 20.31
N PRO A 402 12.10 -14.80 21.03
CA PRO A 402 12.30 -13.83 22.09
C PRO A 402 12.34 -12.41 21.51
N GLY A 403 11.48 -11.52 22.02
CA GLY A 403 11.56 -10.09 21.75
C GLY A 403 12.74 -9.42 22.48
N ARG A 404 12.98 -8.13 22.22
CA ARG A 404 14.08 -7.40 22.88
C ARG A 404 13.83 -7.35 24.40
N GLY A 405 14.81 -7.82 25.18
CA GLY A 405 14.72 -7.88 26.65
C GLY A 405 13.88 -9.04 27.21
N MET A 406 13.49 -10.00 26.37
CA MET A 406 12.78 -11.21 26.78
C MET A 406 13.67 -12.45 26.60
N LEU A 407 13.60 -13.35 27.56
CA LEU A 407 14.18 -14.70 27.51
C LEU A 407 13.05 -15.72 27.41
N LEU A 408 13.26 -16.78 26.64
CA LEU A 408 12.30 -17.89 26.52
C LEU A 408 12.81 -19.11 27.28
N PHE A 409 11.90 -19.75 28.01
CA PHE A 409 12.16 -20.99 28.74
C PHE A 409 11.13 -22.04 28.36
N SER A 410 11.61 -23.27 28.22
CA SER A 410 10.77 -24.47 28.18
C SER A 410 10.66 -25.03 29.60
N ILE A 411 9.43 -25.24 30.08
CA ILE A 411 9.12 -25.82 31.38
C ILE A 411 8.45 -27.18 31.16
N ASP A 412 9.07 -28.23 31.69
CA ASP A 412 8.56 -29.60 31.58
C ASP A 412 7.31 -29.74 32.46
N ALA A 413 6.14 -29.96 31.85
CA ALA A 413 4.89 -30.16 32.57
C ALA A 413 4.68 -31.63 32.91
N THR A 414 5.45 -32.13 33.88
CA THR A 414 5.26 -33.48 34.39
C THR A 414 3.99 -33.53 35.27
N PRO A 415 3.11 -34.54 35.11
CA PRO A 415 1.83 -34.62 35.83
C PRO A 415 1.94 -34.58 37.36
N ASP A 416 3.08 -35.03 37.90
CA ASP A 416 3.35 -35.03 39.35
C ASP A 416 3.58 -33.62 39.92
N LEU A 417 4.02 -32.67 39.09
CA LEU A 417 4.43 -31.33 39.51
C LEU A 417 3.54 -30.23 38.94
N VAL A 418 3.04 -30.42 37.71
CA VAL A 418 2.20 -29.48 36.97
C VAL A 418 0.89 -30.17 36.61
N ARG A 419 -0.20 -29.67 37.19
CA ARG A 419 -1.56 -30.21 37.02
C ARG A 419 -2.46 -29.19 36.33
N PRO A 420 -3.28 -29.61 35.34
CA PRO A 420 -4.31 -28.78 34.75
C PRO A 420 -5.42 -28.45 35.77
N GLY A 421 -6.13 -27.36 35.55
CA GLY A 421 -7.31 -26.98 36.33
C GLY A 421 -7.00 -26.30 37.66
N GLU A 422 -5.73 -25.95 37.90
CA GLU A 422 -5.31 -25.18 39.08
C GLU A 422 -4.17 -24.18 38.73
N PRO A 423 -3.89 -23.20 39.61
CA PRO A 423 -2.81 -22.24 39.37
C PRO A 423 -1.43 -22.89 39.26
N LEU A 424 -0.75 -22.63 38.14
CA LEU A 424 0.70 -22.80 38.00
C LEU A 424 1.39 -21.60 38.65
N VAL A 425 2.33 -21.87 39.55
CA VAL A 425 2.99 -20.87 40.37
C VAL A 425 4.51 -20.94 40.14
N ILE A 426 5.12 -19.77 39.95
CA ILE A 426 6.56 -19.56 39.91
C ILE A 426 6.90 -18.70 41.13
N SER A 427 7.42 -19.32 42.19
CA SER A 427 7.68 -18.68 43.48
C SER A 427 9.16 -18.50 43.75
N GLN A 428 9.57 -17.30 44.18
CA GLN A 428 10.93 -17.03 44.62
C GLN A 428 11.01 -17.17 46.15
N GLN A 429 11.83 -18.11 46.62
CA GLN A 429 12.01 -18.39 48.05
C GLN A 429 13.16 -17.60 48.69
N ASP A 430 14.08 -17.10 47.88
CA ASP A 430 15.19 -16.28 48.38
C ASP A 430 14.72 -14.85 48.66
N THR A 431 14.34 -14.60 49.92
CA THR A 431 13.93 -13.29 50.42
C THR A 431 15.03 -12.22 50.34
N ARG A 432 16.28 -12.61 50.08
CA ARG A 432 17.40 -11.66 49.88
C ARG A 432 17.44 -11.09 48.46
N ARG A 433 16.77 -11.74 47.49
CA ARG A 433 16.67 -11.23 46.11
C ARG A 433 15.59 -10.16 46.02
N THR A 434 16.03 -8.91 45.94
CA THR A 434 15.16 -7.74 45.79
C THR A 434 14.76 -7.44 44.34
N VAL A 435 15.49 -8.02 43.37
CA VAL A 435 15.24 -7.83 41.93
C VAL A 435 14.42 -8.99 41.38
N GLN A 436 13.31 -8.67 40.73
CA GLN A 436 12.39 -9.61 40.09
C GLN A 436 12.20 -9.22 38.62
N PRO A 437 11.83 -10.18 37.75
CA PRO A 437 11.40 -9.86 36.39
C PRO A 437 10.22 -8.89 36.40
N SER A 438 10.14 -8.06 35.36
CA SER A 438 9.03 -7.10 35.22
C SER A 438 7.73 -7.82 34.86
N GLU A 439 7.83 -8.90 34.09
CA GLU A 439 6.69 -9.63 33.54
C GLU A 439 7.08 -11.09 33.21
N ILE A 440 6.13 -12.01 33.43
CA ILE A 440 6.22 -13.41 32.97
C ILE A 440 4.96 -13.73 32.18
N MET A 441 5.11 -14.39 31.03
CA MET A 441 4.02 -14.80 30.15
C MET A 441 4.12 -16.29 29.82
N LEU A 442 2.98 -16.97 29.75
CA LEU A 442 2.85 -18.31 29.16
C LEU A 442 2.42 -18.18 27.71
N PHE A 443 3.13 -18.81 26.79
CA PHE A 443 2.75 -18.93 25.39
C PHE A 443 2.03 -20.27 25.17
N VAL A 444 0.81 -20.20 24.67
CA VAL A 444 -0.08 -21.35 24.44
C VAL A 444 -0.63 -21.30 23.02
N PRO A 445 -1.00 -22.43 22.40
CA PRO A 445 -1.68 -22.39 21.12
C PRO A 445 -3.03 -21.63 21.25
N PRO A 446 -3.47 -20.90 20.20
CA PRO A 446 -4.85 -20.42 20.14
C PRO A 446 -5.75 -21.65 20.10
N GLY A 447 -6.66 -21.76 21.07
CA GLY A 447 -7.46 -22.96 21.32
C GLY A 447 -8.35 -23.41 20.17
#